data_AF-A0A519WP72-F1
#
_entry.id   AF-A0A519WP72-F1
#
_cell.length_a   1.000
_cell.length_b   1.000
_cell.length_c   1.000
_cell.angle_alpha   90.00
_cell.angle_beta   90.00
_cell.angle_gamma   90.00
#
_symmetry.space_group_name_H-M   'P 1'
#
loop_
_entity.id
_entity.type
_entity.pdbx_description
1 polymer ?
#
loop_
_entity_poly.entity_id
_entity_poly.type
_entity_poly.pdbx_seq_one_letter_code
_entity_poly.pdbx_strand_id
1 'polypeptide(L)'
;MDMKKKAEFPKNISEPAVAYGMVNPESLLGLLGSNYATSTDFDLLHLARKGVSKKALINLAKQISLTIQQVAGIMHISERTLQRYTPATLIKTEYAEKAIELAKLYERGTEMFGTIDN
;
A
#
# COMPACT_ATOMS: atom_id res chain seq x y z
N MET A 1 9.96 35.45 -13.06
CA MET A 1 10.94 34.38 -13.37
C MET A 1 11.13 33.61 -12.08
N ASP A 2 10.27 32.62 -11.85
CA ASP A 2 10.25 31.85 -10.62
C ASP A 2 11.22 30.68 -10.72
N MET A 3 12.34 30.81 -10.00
CA MET A 3 13.35 29.76 -9.93
C MET A 3 12.86 28.65 -9.00
N LYS A 4 12.72 27.44 -9.55
CA LYS A 4 12.38 26.22 -8.82
C LYS A 4 13.41 25.96 -7.72
N LYS A 5 12.97 25.99 -6.46
CA LYS A 5 13.78 25.56 -5.31
C LYS A 5 13.96 24.04 -5.38
N LYS A 6 15.17 23.60 -5.71
CA LYS A 6 15.57 22.18 -5.72
C LYS A 6 15.61 21.70 -4.28
N ALA A 7 14.82 20.69 -3.93
CA ALA A 7 14.85 20.08 -2.59
C ALA A 7 16.20 19.36 -2.42
N GLU A 8 17.03 19.85 -1.51
CA GLU A 8 18.29 19.22 -1.13
C GLU A 8 17.98 18.06 -0.18
N PHE A 9 18.27 16.83 -0.61
CA PHE A 9 18.23 15.66 0.26
C PHE A 9 19.49 15.64 1.14
N PRO A 10 19.37 15.58 2.48
CA PRO A 10 20.54 15.57 3.35
C PRO A 10 21.36 14.29 3.11
N LYS A 11 22.62 14.48 2.71
CA LYS A 11 23.54 13.45 2.20
C LYS A 11 24.21 12.59 3.28
N ASN A 12 23.87 12.72 4.56
CA ASN A 12 24.47 11.93 5.63
C ASN A 12 23.39 11.32 6.52
N ILE A 13 22.90 10.15 6.12
CA ILE A 13 22.06 9.28 6.96
C ILE A 13 22.97 8.16 7.44
N SER A 14 22.95 7.87 8.75
CA SER A 14 23.80 6.85 9.37
C SER A 14 23.54 5.47 8.74
N GLU A 15 24.63 4.76 8.43
CA GLU A 15 24.62 3.41 7.84
C GLU A 15 23.63 2.42 8.49
N PRO A 16 23.43 2.38 9.84
CA PRO A 16 22.41 1.49 10.42
C PRO A 16 20.97 1.92 10.10
N ALA A 17 20.66 3.22 9.99
CA ALA A 17 19.30 3.67 9.68
C ALA A 17 18.87 3.28 8.26
N VAL A 18 19.83 3.16 7.33
CA VAL A 18 19.58 2.70 5.97
C VAL A 18 19.18 1.22 5.95
N ALA A 19 19.76 0.38 6.81
CA ALA A 19 19.43 -1.04 6.91
C ALA A 19 18.00 -1.28 7.44
N TYR A 20 17.53 -0.49 8.42
CA TYR A 20 16.15 -0.56 8.90
C TYR A 20 15.14 0.13 7.95
N GLY A 21 15.61 1.07 7.14
CA GLY A 21 14.81 1.86 6.21
C GLY A 21 14.68 1.27 4.81
N MET A 22 15.06 0.01 4.58
CA MET A 22 15.01 -0.60 3.24
C MET A 22 13.57 -0.69 2.71
N VAL A 23 13.12 0.36 2.03
CA VAL A 23 11.85 0.36 1.31
C VAL A 23 11.89 -0.82 0.34
N ASN A 24 11.03 -1.82 0.57
CA ASN A 24 10.75 -2.86 -0.41
C ASN A 24 9.52 -2.43 -1.19
N PRO A 25 9.65 -1.64 -2.28
CA PRO A 25 8.50 -1.22 -3.08
C PRO A 25 7.75 -2.41 -3.70
N GLU A 26 8.42 -3.56 -3.78
CA GLU A 26 7.86 -4.83 -4.26
C GLU A 26 6.93 -5.51 -3.22
N SER A 27 6.93 -5.09 -1.96
CA SER A 27 6.03 -5.68 -0.95
C SER A 27 4.58 -5.28 -1.22
N LEU A 28 3.63 -6.14 -0.84
CA LEU A 28 2.21 -5.86 -1.05
C LEU A 28 1.77 -4.63 -0.26
N LEU A 29 2.39 -4.41 0.90
CA LEU A 29 2.19 -3.21 1.69
C LEU A 29 2.84 -1.96 1.07
N GLY A 30 3.97 -2.12 0.38
CA GLY A 30 4.61 -1.08 -0.43
C GLY A 30 3.69 -0.58 -1.55
N LEU A 31 2.95 -1.47 -2.20
CA LEU A 31 1.95 -1.11 -3.22
C LEU A 31 0.84 -0.19 -2.68
N LEU A 32 0.51 -0.32 -1.39
CA LEU A 32 -0.47 0.54 -0.70
C LEU A 32 0.08 1.90 -0.29
N GLY A 33 1.40 2.11 -0.40
CA GLY A 33 2.08 3.35 -0.06
C GLY A 33 2.78 3.34 1.30
N SER A 34 3.06 2.16 1.88
CA SER A 34 4.01 2.07 2.98
C SER A 34 5.43 2.33 2.49
N ASN A 35 6.15 3.19 3.21
CA ASN A 35 7.54 3.53 2.90
C ASN A 35 8.53 2.77 3.79
N TYR A 36 8.08 1.78 4.55
CA TYR A 36 8.90 1.08 5.54
C TYR A 36 9.10 -0.39 5.15
N ALA A 37 10.34 -0.87 5.28
CA ALA A 37 10.72 -2.28 5.09
C ALA A 37 9.87 -3.21 5.96
N THR A 38 9.81 -2.85 7.24
CA THR A 38 9.05 -3.49 8.30
C THR A 38 8.15 -2.41 8.87
N SER A 39 6.85 -2.49 8.58
CA SER A 39 5.90 -1.50 9.09
C SER A 39 5.48 -1.87 10.50
N THR A 40 5.65 -0.95 11.45
CA THR A 40 5.09 -1.12 12.79
C THR A 40 3.58 -0.94 12.74
N ASP A 41 2.85 -1.42 13.76
CA ASP A 41 1.39 -1.26 13.81
C ASP A 41 0.97 0.23 13.79
N PHE A 42 1.80 1.11 14.33
CA PHE A 42 1.57 2.56 14.25
C PHE A 42 1.73 3.09 12.82
N ASP A 43 2.70 2.61 12.05
CA ASP A 43 2.88 3.00 10.65
C ASP A 43 1.69 2.55 9.79
N LEU A 44 1.20 1.34 10.05
CA LEU A 44 -0.01 0.80 9.40
C LEU A 44 -1.24 1.63 9.74
N LEU A 45 -1.40 2.03 11.01
CA LEU A 45 -2.49 2.90 11.45
C LEU A 45 -2.41 4.27 10.76
N HIS A 46 -1.21 4.84 10.63
CA HIS A 46 -1.01 6.09 9.92
C HIS A 46 -1.32 5.96 8.43
N LEU A 47 -0.93 4.86 7.80
CA LEU A 47 -1.28 4.54 6.41
C LEU A 47 -2.80 4.41 6.22
N ALA A 48 -3.47 3.68 7.10
CA ALA A 48 -4.92 3.53 7.09
C ALA A 48 -5.61 4.90 7.19
N ARG A 49 -5.18 5.74 8.15
CA ARG A 49 -5.73 7.09 8.36
C ARG A 49 -5.49 8.04 7.19
N LYS A 50 -4.35 7.92 6.51
CA LYS A 50 -4.04 8.66 5.28
C LYS A 50 -4.93 8.23 4.12
N GLY A 51 -5.39 6.98 4.14
CA GLY A 51 -6.17 6.36 3.08
C GLY A 51 -5.28 5.80 1.98
N VAL A 52 -5.87 4.90 1.20
CA VAL A 52 -5.21 4.20 0.08
C VAL A 52 -5.78 4.71 -1.23
N SER A 53 -4.94 5.06 -2.20
CA SER A 53 -5.44 5.47 -3.51
C SER A 53 -6.11 4.30 -4.26
N LYS A 54 -7.14 4.57 -5.08
CA LYS A 54 -7.72 3.54 -5.97
C LYS A 54 -6.65 2.86 -6.81
N LYS A 55 -5.68 3.61 -7.35
CA LYS A 55 -4.58 3.06 -8.14
C LYS A 55 -3.79 2.01 -7.35
N ALA A 56 -3.40 2.36 -6.13
CA ALA A 56 -2.67 1.45 -5.23
C ALA A 56 -3.48 0.17 -4.94
N LEU A 57 -4.76 0.32 -4.63
CA LEU A 57 -5.63 -0.83 -4.40
C LEU A 57 -5.76 -1.74 -5.63
N ILE A 58 -5.97 -1.16 -6.82
CA ILE A 58 -6.09 -1.95 -8.06
C ILE A 58 -4.77 -2.64 -8.40
N ASN A 59 -3.63 -2.03 -8.09
CA ASN A 59 -2.33 -2.67 -8.25
C ASN A 59 -2.17 -3.85 -7.28
N LEU A 60 -2.56 -3.69 -6.01
CA LEU A 60 -2.61 -4.79 -5.06
C LEU A 60 -3.48 -5.92 -5.60
N ALA A 61 -4.72 -5.62 -6.01
CA ALA A 61 -5.67 -6.60 -6.54
C ALA A 61 -5.08 -7.43 -7.69
N LYS A 62 -4.37 -6.77 -8.61
CA LYS A 62 -3.69 -7.44 -9.73
C LYS A 62 -2.57 -8.37 -9.26
N GLN A 63 -1.80 -7.96 -8.27
CA GLN A 63 -0.69 -8.75 -7.74
C GLN A 63 -1.15 -10.03 -7.03
N ILE A 64 -2.34 -10.00 -6.45
CA ILE A 64 -2.96 -11.16 -5.77
C ILE A 64 -4.07 -11.81 -6.61
N SER A 65 -4.10 -11.54 -7.92
CA SER A 65 -5.03 -12.15 -8.88
C SER A 65 -6.52 -12.04 -8.50
N LEU A 66 -6.92 -10.94 -7.84
CA LEU A 66 -8.31 -10.65 -7.49
C LEU A 66 -8.94 -9.66 -8.47
N THR A 67 -10.20 -9.91 -8.81
CA THR A 67 -11.03 -9.00 -9.60
C THR A 67 -11.46 -7.78 -8.80
N ILE A 68 -11.82 -6.69 -9.49
CA ILE A 68 -12.34 -5.48 -8.84
C ILE A 68 -13.60 -5.77 -8.01
N GLN A 69 -14.45 -6.67 -8.47
CA GLN A 69 -15.66 -7.10 -7.77
C GLN A 69 -15.33 -7.80 -6.44
N GLN A 70 -14.36 -8.73 -6.46
CA GLN A 70 -13.92 -9.45 -5.26
C GLN A 70 -13.31 -8.48 -4.22
N VAL A 71 -12.40 -7.60 -4.65
CA VAL A 71 -11.77 -6.65 -3.73
C VAL A 71 -12.78 -5.63 -3.19
N ALA A 72 -13.72 -5.16 -4.03
CA ALA A 72 -14.82 -4.30 -3.58
C ALA A 72 -15.65 -4.99 -2.48
N GLY A 73 -16.00 -6.27 -2.67
CA GLY A 73 -16.70 -7.08 -1.68
C GLY A 73 -15.95 -7.22 -0.35
N ILE A 74 -14.64 -7.53 -0.40
CA ILE A 74 -13.78 -7.66 0.79
C ILE A 74 -13.69 -6.35 1.56
N MET A 75 -13.60 -5.23 0.85
CA MET A 75 -13.51 -3.90 1.47
C MET A 75 -14.86 -3.33 1.90
N HIS A 76 -16.00 -4.01 1.69
CA HIS A 76 -17.33 -3.44 1.92
C HIS A 76 -17.62 -2.14 1.14
N ILE A 77 -17.03 -1.99 -0.04
CA ILE A 77 -17.36 -0.93 -0.99
C ILE A 77 -18.13 -1.56 -2.15
N SER A 78 -19.22 -0.95 -2.61
CA SER A 78 -19.88 -1.47 -3.82
C SER A 78 -18.97 -1.31 -5.04
N GLU A 79 -18.98 -2.31 -5.93
CA GLU A 79 -18.17 -2.29 -7.15
C GLU A 79 -18.41 -0.99 -7.96
N ARG A 80 -19.67 -0.59 -8.14
CA ARG A 80 -20.06 0.68 -8.79
C ARG A 80 -19.40 1.89 -8.15
N THR A 81 -19.26 1.91 -6.82
CA THR A 81 -18.59 3.01 -6.10
C THR A 81 -17.10 3.02 -6.39
N LEU A 82 -16.46 1.85 -6.31
CA LEU A 82 -15.03 1.72 -6.60
C LEU A 82 -14.71 2.04 -8.07
N GLN A 83 -15.58 1.66 -9.01
CA GLN A 83 -15.44 1.98 -10.43
C GLN A 83 -15.52 3.49 -10.70
N ARG A 84 -16.40 4.22 -10.01
CA ARG A 84 -16.57 5.69 -10.16
C ARG A 84 -15.36 6.50 -9.68
N TYR A 85 -14.60 5.99 -8.72
CA TYR A 85 -13.41 6.67 -8.21
C TYR A 85 -12.35 6.88 -9.29
N THR A 86 -11.69 8.04 -9.28
CA THR A 86 -10.52 8.28 -10.13
C THR A 86 -9.31 7.53 -9.56
N PRO A 87 -8.27 7.26 -10.36
CA PRO A 87 -7.08 6.57 -9.86
C PRO A 87 -6.42 7.23 -8.63
N ALA A 88 -6.49 8.56 -8.53
CA ALA A 88 -5.94 9.34 -7.43
C ALA A 88 -6.90 9.49 -6.23
N THR A 89 -8.15 9.03 -6.35
CA THR A 89 -9.12 9.11 -5.25
C THR A 89 -8.63 8.27 -4.08
N LEU A 90 -8.56 8.88 -2.90
CA LEU A 90 -8.23 8.20 -1.65
C LEU A 90 -9.48 7.50 -1.13
N ILE A 91 -9.33 6.20 -0.90
CA ILE A 91 -10.31 5.36 -0.22
C ILE A 91 -10.24 5.70 1.26
N LYS A 92 -11.41 5.94 1.85
CA LYS A 92 -11.55 6.31 3.27
C LYS A 92 -10.89 5.29 4.19
N THR A 93 -10.45 5.76 5.35
CA THR A 93 -9.83 4.99 6.42
C THR A 93 -10.57 3.68 6.73
N GLU A 94 -11.90 3.74 6.85
CA GLU A 94 -12.77 2.59 7.16
C GLU A 94 -12.61 1.42 6.19
N TYR A 95 -12.26 1.67 4.93
CA TYR A 95 -12.05 0.64 3.92
C TYR A 95 -10.55 0.42 3.61
N ALA A 96 -9.72 1.44 3.83
CA ALA A 96 -8.27 1.35 3.66
C ALA A 96 -7.64 0.34 4.62
N GLU A 97 -8.17 0.24 5.85
CA GLU A 97 -7.78 -0.80 6.82
C GLU A 97 -7.92 -2.21 6.24
N LYS A 98 -9.02 -2.50 5.53
CA LYS A 98 -9.24 -3.81 4.90
C LYS A 98 -8.27 -4.11 3.77
N ALA A 99 -7.84 -3.09 3.02
CA ALA A 99 -6.78 -3.27 2.03
C ALA A 99 -5.44 -3.65 2.69
N ILE A 100 -5.11 -3.02 3.82
CA ILE A 100 -3.88 -3.30 4.58
C ILE A 100 -3.92 -4.72 5.18
N GLU A 101 -5.04 -5.10 5.80
CA GLU A 101 -5.25 -6.47 6.30
C GLU A 101 -5.10 -7.51 5.19
N LEU A 102 -5.67 -7.25 4.02
CA LEU A 102 -5.58 -8.15 2.86
C LEU A 102 -4.14 -8.29 2.37
N ALA A 103 -3.38 -7.20 2.28
CA ALA A 103 -1.97 -7.25 1.93
C ALA A 103 -1.16 -8.09 2.93
N LYS A 104 -1.35 -7.89 4.24
CA LYS A 104 -0.68 -8.68 5.29
C LYS A 104 -1.04 -10.16 5.21
N LEU A 105 -2.30 -10.48 4.93
CA LEU A 105 -2.76 -11.85 4.79
C LEU A 105 -2.01 -12.58 3.66
N TYR A 106 -1.89 -11.94 2.49
CA TYR A 106 -1.17 -12.52 1.36
C TYR A 106 0.34 -12.57 1.58
N GLU A 107 0.95 -11.56 2.22
CA GLU A 107 2.37 -11.62 2.59
C GLU A 107 2.64 -12.80 3.51
N ARG A 108 1.81 -12.98 4.55
CA ARG A 108 1.94 -14.12 5.48
C ARG A 108 1.66 -15.45 4.79
N GLY A 109 0.68 -15.48 3.89
CA GLY A 109 0.40 -16.65 3.06
C GLY A 109 1.62 -17.03 2.20
N THR A 110 2.22 -16.06 1.53
CA THR A 110 3.41 -16.27 0.68
C THR A 110 4.60 -16.75 1.49
N GLU A 111 4.81 -16.22 2.70
CA GLU A 111 5.86 -16.69 3.61
C GLU A 111 5.68 -18.16 4.00
N MET A 112 4.43 -18.61 4.15
CA MET A 112 4.10 -19.96 4.61
C MET A 112 4.02 -20.98 3.46
N PHE A 113 3.47 -20.57 2.30
CA PHE A 113 3.23 -21.42 1.13
C PHE A 113 4.30 -21.28 0.03
N GLY A 114 5.16 -20.26 0.09
CA GLY A 114 6.28 -20.03 -0.82
C GLY A 114 5.94 -19.24 -2.09
N THR A 115 4.70 -19.31 -2.58
CA THR A 115 4.24 -18.60 -3.79
C THR A 115 2.85 -18.00 -3.59
N ILE A 116 2.53 -16.94 -4.34
CA ILE A 116 1.18 -16.36 -4.42
C ILE A 116 0.30 -17.15 -5.40
N ASP A 117 0.90 -17.60 -6.50
CA ASP A 117 0.24 -18.45 -7.48
C ASP A 117 0.39 -19.93 -7.07
N ASN A 118 -0.72 -20.66 -7.12
CA ASN A 118 -0.81 -22.10 -6.89
C ASN A 118 -0.95 -22.81 -8.25
#